data_AF-A0A9X3D8P4-F1
#
_entry.id   AF-A0A9X3D8P4-F1
#
_cell.length_a   1.000
_cell.length_b   1.000
_cell.length_c   1.000
_cell.angle_alpha   90.00
_cell.angle_beta   90.00
_cell.angle_gamma   90.00
#
_symmetry.space_group_name_H-M   'P 1'
#
loop_
_entity.id
_entity.type
_entity.pdbx_description
1 polymer ?
#
loop_
_entity_poly.entity_id
_entity_poly.type
_entity_poly.pdbx_seq_one_letter_code
_entity_poly.pdbx_strand_id
1 'polypeptide(L)'
;MSRSAVMAWNAIDAATTSNEILTSMSIVIEESTRQADLGDSLPSSGSWSGPGYQAAAEGFTARSRQNLQIADLLFDAGAALRRGLEEMHYAAVALLAQAEAAEDAGCIVEDGWTVRARNAADDDAQVKVATWQQVISRYLHQLEQADRTTSLDVQRVLLEAAPSLGPHLVSDGGGYTLQLKSKGEHGPDTSDIGPRDVAALLRECFNCYFPVEGAPKEFPDVGDELPLVIDIPDGMGPMQAPVRVTEVVETDDDFSFEFVGLENHFDGEGSTVRFHFWNDTEQLRLNVYANTTDAPVPDYFNARVAEIVWGRFLGNVVSASAY
;
A
#
# COMPACT_ATOMS: atom_id res chain seq x y z
N MET A 1 -11.56 18.54 -11.87
CA MET A 1 -12.25 17.62 -12.81
C MET A 1 -12.96 18.46 -13.87
N SER A 2 -12.88 18.15 -15.18
CA SER A 2 -13.60 18.91 -16.21
C SER A 2 -15.07 18.49 -16.33
N ARG A 3 -15.92 19.33 -16.94
CA ARG A 3 -17.34 19.00 -17.20
C ARG A 3 -17.47 17.76 -18.09
N SER A 4 -16.68 17.70 -19.15
CA SER A 4 -16.59 16.54 -20.06
C SER A 4 -16.20 15.26 -19.32
N ALA A 5 -15.24 15.33 -18.39
CA ALA A 5 -14.87 14.19 -17.55
C ALA A 5 -16.04 13.76 -16.65
N VAL A 6 -16.73 14.69 -15.98
CA VAL A 6 -17.89 14.38 -15.14
C VAL A 6 -19.04 13.77 -15.96
N MET A 7 -19.28 14.24 -17.18
CA MET A 7 -20.32 13.69 -18.06
C MET A 7 -19.96 12.28 -18.58
N ALA A 8 -18.69 12.03 -18.86
CA ALA A 8 -18.22 10.71 -19.29
C ALA A 8 -18.14 9.71 -18.14
N TRP A 9 -18.12 10.19 -16.89
CA TRP A 9 -17.89 9.35 -15.74
C TRP A 9 -19.15 8.63 -15.27
N ASN A 10 -19.13 7.30 -15.38
CA ASN A 10 -20.19 6.43 -14.89
C ASN A 10 -19.80 5.83 -13.53
N ALA A 11 -19.82 6.68 -12.50
CA ALA A 11 -19.43 6.30 -11.14
C ALA A 11 -20.28 5.16 -10.56
N ILE A 12 -21.56 5.06 -10.93
CA ILE A 12 -22.45 4.01 -10.41
C ILE A 12 -22.09 2.63 -10.96
N ASP A 13 -21.75 2.52 -12.25
CA ASP A 13 -21.29 1.24 -12.82
C ASP A 13 -19.95 0.83 -12.22
N ALA A 14 -19.05 1.79 -11.97
CA ALA A 14 -17.79 1.54 -11.28
C ALA A 14 -18.00 1.08 -9.83
N ALA A 15 -18.99 1.66 -9.12
CA ALA A 15 -19.37 1.28 -7.76
C ALA A 15 -19.86 -0.16 -7.72
N THR A 16 -20.79 -0.51 -8.60
CA THR A 16 -21.35 -1.87 -8.69
C THR A 16 -20.27 -2.88 -9.05
N THR A 17 -19.50 -2.62 -10.11
CA THR A 17 -18.44 -3.53 -10.59
C THR A 17 -17.39 -3.78 -9.51
N SER A 18 -16.89 -2.72 -8.86
CA SER A 18 -15.84 -2.86 -7.84
C SER A 18 -16.33 -3.61 -6.61
N ASN A 19 -17.56 -3.32 -6.16
CA ASN A 19 -18.18 -4.02 -5.05
C ASN A 19 -18.41 -5.51 -5.35
N GLU A 20 -18.90 -5.83 -6.56
CA GLU A 20 -19.11 -7.21 -7.00
C GLU A 20 -17.80 -8.00 -7.04
N ILE A 21 -16.73 -7.42 -7.58
CA ILE A 21 -15.40 -8.05 -7.63
C ILE A 21 -14.90 -8.34 -6.22
N LEU A 22 -14.88 -7.33 -5.34
CA LEU A 22 -14.35 -7.47 -3.99
C LEU A 22 -15.19 -8.43 -3.12
N THR A 23 -16.52 -8.37 -3.27
CA THR A 23 -17.43 -9.33 -2.61
C THR A 23 -17.19 -10.76 -3.12
N SER A 24 -17.02 -10.94 -4.43
CA SER A 24 -16.73 -12.27 -5.01
C SER A 24 -15.39 -12.82 -4.53
N MET A 25 -14.36 -11.98 -4.43
CA MET A 25 -13.05 -12.39 -3.90
C MET A 25 -13.15 -12.81 -2.43
N SER A 26 -13.88 -12.04 -1.61
CA SER A 26 -14.17 -12.38 -0.21
C SER A 26 -14.82 -13.77 -0.09
N ILE A 27 -15.88 -14.03 -0.87
CA ILE A 27 -16.58 -15.34 -0.90
C ILE A 27 -15.64 -16.47 -1.31
N VAL A 28 -14.79 -16.27 -2.32
CA VAL A 28 -13.84 -17.30 -2.78
C VAL A 28 -12.81 -17.62 -1.70
N ILE A 29 -12.28 -16.61 -1.00
CA ILE A 29 -11.31 -16.81 0.09
C ILE A 29 -11.98 -17.53 1.27
N GLU A 30 -13.18 -17.11 1.66
CA GLU A 30 -13.94 -17.73 2.74
C GLU A 30 -14.24 -19.20 2.42
N GLU A 31 -14.73 -19.50 1.21
CA GLU A 31 -15.07 -20.87 0.81
C GLU A 31 -13.83 -21.74 0.65
N SER A 32 -12.74 -21.21 0.07
CA SER A 32 -11.47 -21.96 -0.03
C SER A 32 -10.90 -22.26 1.36
N THR A 33 -11.05 -21.31 2.29
CA THR A 33 -10.63 -21.48 3.68
C THR A 33 -11.49 -22.51 4.40
N ARG A 34 -12.82 -22.46 4.21
CA ARG A 34 -13.74 -23.47 4.74
C ARG A 34 -13.46 -24.85 4.15
N GLN A 35 -13.13 -24.97 2.87
CA GLN A 35 -12.75 -26.26 2.27
C GLN A 35 -11.44 -26.81 2.84
N ALA A 36 -10.48 -25.93 3.12
CA ALA A 36 -9.25 -26.31 3.81
C ALA A 36 -9.50 -26.70 5.28
N ASP A 37 -10.44 -26.05 5.96
CA ASP A 37 -10.82 -26.28 7.36
C ASP A 37 -11.71 -27.52 7.55
N LEU A 38 -12.61 -27.78 6.60
CA LEU A 38 -13.31 -29.08 6.43
C LEU A 38 -12.35 -30.22 6.08
N GLY A 39 -11.06 -29.91 5.96
CA GLY A 39 -9.92 -30.76 6.27
C GLY A 39 -9.86 -31.30 7.71
N ASP A 40 -11.00 -31.54 8.36
CA ASP A 40 -11.23 -32.65 9.33
C ASP A 40 -10.77 -34.03 8.78
N SER A 41 -10.27 -34.07 7.55
CA SER A 41 -9.56 -35.16 6.89
C SER A 41 -8.04 -35.06 6.92
N LEU A 42 -7.41 -34.15 7.69
CA LEU A 42 -6.12 -34.52 8.28
C LEU A 42 -6.43 -35.77 9.13
N PRO A 43 -5.97 -36.95 8.71
CA PRO A 43 -6.69 -38.18 8.98
C PRO A 43 -6.87 -38.43 10.48
N SER A 44 -8.05 -38.09 10.99
CA SER A 44 -8.56 -38.51 12.30
C SER A 44 -8.75 -40.03 12.36
N SER A 45 -8.61 -40.73 11.24
CA SER A 45 -8.58 -42.20 11.13
C SER A 45 -7.35 -42.87 11.79
N GLY A 46 -6.53 -42.11 12.53
CA GLY A 46 -5.44 -42.64 13.34
C GLY A 46 -4.13 -42.86 12.59
N SER A 47 -4.02 -42.39 11.33
CA SER A 47 -2.80 -42.58 10.52
C SER A 47 -1.74 -41.48 10.71
N TRP A 48 -2.09 -40.31 11.25
CA TRP A 48 -1.14 -39.25 11.57
C TRP A 48 -1.40 -38.65 12.95
N SER A 49 -0.38 -38.63 13.81
CA SER A 49 -0.44 -38.07 15.17
C SER A 49 0.95 -37.60 15.63
N GLY A 50 1.02 -36.98 16.82
CA GLY A 50 2.27 -36.49 17.42
C GLY A 50 2.55 -35.01 17.16
N PRO A 51 3.75 -34.51 17.55
CA PRO A 51 4.06 -33.08 17.51
C PRO A 51 3.98 -32.44 16.12
N GLY A 52 4.37 -33.16 15.06
CA GLY A 52 4.28 -32.66 13.68
C GLY A 52 2.83 -32.46 13.20
N TYR A 53 1.90 -33.31 13.66
CA TYR A 53 0.48 -33.13 13.40
C TYR A 53 -0.07 -31.89 14.13
N GLN A 54 0.30 -31.72 15.41
CA GLN A 54 -0.13 -30.56 16.20
C GLN A 54 0.35 -29.24 15.59
N ALA A 55 1.62 -29.16 15.23
CA ALA A 55 2.20 -28.02 14.52
C ALA A 55 1.45 -27.71 13.20
N ALA A 56 1.17 -28.73 12.38
CA ALA A 56 0.41 -28.55 11.15
C ALA A 56 -1.02 -28.04 11.43
N ALA A 57 -1.73 -28.63 12.40
CA ALA A 57 -3.09 -28.23 12.76
C ALA A 57 -3.15 -26.79 13.30
N GLU A 58 -2.19 -26.39 14.14
CA GLU A 58 -2.05 -25.02 14.64
C GLU A 58 -1.77 -24.04 13.49
N GLY A 59 -0.85 -24.38 12.58
CA GLY A 59 -0.54 -23.60 11.39
C GLY A 59 -1.74 -23.41 10.46
N PHE A 60 -2.52 -24.47 10.19
CA PHE A 60 -3.77 -24.37 9.42
C PHE A 60 -4.79 -23.48 10.11
N THR A 61 -4.98 -23.64 11.42
CA THR A 61 -5.91 -22.81 12.21
C THR A 61 -5.50 -21.33 12.19
N ALA A 62 -4.20 -21.04 12.27
CA ALA A 62 -3.68 -19.67 12.17
C ALA A 62 -3.92 -19.06 10.78
N ARG A 63 -3.63 -19.81 9.71
CA ARG A 63 -3.87 -19.36 8.33
C ARG A 63 -5.35 -19.22 8.00
N SER A 64 -6.20 -20.11 8.51
CA SER A 64 -7.66 -20.02 8.35
C SER A 64 -8.19 -18.71 8.94
N ARG A 65 -7.79 -18.37 10.17
CA ARG A 65 -8.14 -17.08 10.79
C ARG A 65 -7.65 -15.89 9.97
N GLN A 66 -6.41 -15.92 9.48
CA GLN A 66 -5.86 -14.85 8.65
C GLN A 66 -6.64 -14.68 7.34
N ASN A 67 -6.99 -15.78 6.66
CA ASN A 67 -7.77 -15.73 5.42
C ASN A 67 -9.18 -15.19 5.65
N LEU A 68 -9.85 -15.57 6.73
CA LEU A 68 -11.18 -15.03 7.08
C LEU A 68 -11.10 -13.52 7.35
N GLN A 69 -10.05 -13.06 8.02
CA GLN A 69 -9.82 -11.62 8.22
C GLN A 69 -9.59 -10.88 6.90
N ILE A 70 -8.87 -11.48 5.94
CA ILE A 70 -8.70 -10.93 4.59
C ILE A 70 -10.04 -10.88 3.86
N ALA A 71 -10.87 -11.92 3.99
CA ALA A 71 -12.20 -11.94 3.37
C ALA A 71 -13.11 -10.84 3.93
N ASP A 72 -13.15 -10.65 5.25
CA ASP A 72 -13.89 -9.56 5.89
C ASP A 72 -13.39 -8.20 5.41
N LEU A 73 -12.07 -8.01 5.33
CA LEU A 73 -11.46 -6.77 4.83
C LEU A 73 -11.89 -6.46 3.38
N LEU A 74 -11.84 -7.45 2.49
CA LEU A 74 -12.25 -7.25 1.09
C LEU A 74 -13.73 -6.90 1.00
N PHE A 75 -14.57 -7.51 1.82
CA PHE A 75 -15.99 -7.20 1.89
C PHE A 75 -16.23 -5.75 2.35
N ASP A 76 -15.60 -5.34 3.46
CA ASP A 76 -15.72 -3.99 4.00
C ASP A 76 -15.16 -2.93 3.06
N ALA A 77 -14.04 -3.22 2.38
CA ALA A 77 -13.45 -2.34 1.38
C ALA A 77 -14.37 -2.18 0.17
N GLY A 78 -14.99 -3.26 -0.30
CA GLY A 78 -16.00 -3.24 -1.35
C GLY A 78 -17.20 -2.37 -0.98
N ALA A 79 -17.71 -2.55 0.24
CA ALA A 79 -18.83 -1.76 0.74
C ALA A 79 -18.49 -0.27 0.89
N ALA A 80 -17.29 0.06 1.39
CA ALA A 80 -16.82 1.44 1.51
C ALA A 80 -16.66 2.11 0.14
N LEU A 81 -16.00 1.42 -0.80
CA LEU A 81 -15.82 1.92 -2.16
C LEU A 81 -17.16 2.13 -2.88
N ARG A 82 -18.11 1.21 -2.70
CA ARG A 82 -19.47 1.35 -3.24
C ARG A 82 -20.15 2.61 -2.73
N ARG A 83 -20.22 2.80 -1.40
CA ARG A 83 -20.87 3.96 -0.78
C ARG A 83 -20.25 5.26 -1.29
N GLY A 84 -18.92 5.33 -1.31
CA GLY A 84 -18.22 6.52 -1.77
C GLY A 84 -18.47 6.85 -3.25
N LEU A 85 -18.40 5.85 -4.13
CA LEU A 85 -18.70 6.06 -5.55
C LEU A 85 -20.18 6.39 -5.81
N GLU A 86 -21.12 5.86 -5.02
CA GLU A 86 -22.53 6.29 -5.04
C GLU A 86 -22.68 7.77 -4.63
N GLU A 87 -22.01 8.21 -3.56
CA GLU A 87 -22.04 9.61 -3.13
C GLU A 87 -21.45 10.54 -4.20
N MET A 88 -20.31 10.17 -4.79
CA MET A 88 -19.72 10.95 -5.87
C MET A 88 -20.62 10.98 -7.11
N HIS A 89 -21.31 9.88 -7.44
CA HIS A 89 -22.28 9.84 -8.52
C HIS A 89 -23.39 10.87 -8.32
N TYR A 90 -24.02 10.88 -7.15
CA TYR A 90 -25.11 11.83 -6.88
C TYR A 90 -24.61 13.28 -6.82
N ALA A 91 -23.41 13.52 -6.31
CA ALA A 91 -22.79 14.85 -6.34
C ALA A 91 -22.52 15.32 -7.78
N ALA A 92 -22.03 14.43 -8.66
CA ALA A 92 -21.82 14.71 -10.07
C ALA A 92 -23.13 15.01 -10.81
N VAL A 93 -24.18 14.20 -10.59
CA VAL A 93 -25.52 14.44 -11.16
C VAL A 93 -26.07 15.80 -10.73
N ALA A 94 -25.94 16.13 -9.44
CA ALA A 94 -26.41 17.41 -8.92
C ALA A 94 -25.64 18.60 -9.52
N LEU A 95 -24.31 18.49 -9.67
CA LEU A 95 -23.48 19.50 -10.33
C LEU A 95 -23.88 19.71 -11.80
N LEU A 96 -24.11 18.63 -12.55
CA LEU A 96 -24.57 18.70 -13.94
C LEU A 96 -25.95 19.36 -14.06
N ALA A 97 -26.88 19.04 -13.15
CA ALA A 97 -28.20 19.68 -13.12
C ALA A 97 -28.11 21.18 -12.83
N GLN A 98 -27.18 21.63 -11.99
CA GLN A 98 -26.95 23.07 -11.79
C GLN A 98 -26.33 23.74 -13.03
N ALA A 99 -25.47 23.04 -13.77
CA ALA A 99 -24.92 23.56 -15.01
C ALA A 99 -26.01 23.76 -16.08
N GLU A 100 -26.91 22.79 -16.23
CA GLU A 100 -28.08 22.91 -17.11
C GLU A 100 -29.00 24.07 -16.68
N ALA A 101 -29.31 24.18 -15.38
CA ALA A 101 -30.14 25.28 -14.87
C ALA A 101 -29.50 26.67 -15.08
N ALA A 102 -28.16 26.78 -14.99
CA ALA A 102 -27.44 28.00 -15.34
C ALA A 102 -27.56 28.31 -16.84
N GLU A 103 -27.48 27.29 -17.70
CA GLU A 103 -27.60 27.43 -19.15
C GLU A 103 -29.00 27.89 -19.57
N ASP A 104 -30.04 27.34 -18.94
CA ASP A 104 -31.43 27.76 -19.10
C ASP A 104 -31.67 29.20 -18.63
N ALA A 105 -30.94 29.64 -17.61
CA ALA A 105 -30.95 31.02 -17.12
C ALA A 105 -30.16 32.00 -18.00
N GLY A 106 -29.70 31.59 -19.18
CA GLY A 106 -28.98 32.46 -20.13
C GLY A 106 -27.48 32.55 -19.88
N CYS A 107 -26.91 31.63 -19.09
CA CYS A 107 -25.46 31.49 -18.95
C CYS A 107 -24.92 30.40 -19.89
N ILE A 108 -23.60 30.23 -19.87
CA ILE A 108 -22.85 29.12 -20.47
C ILE A 108 -21.88 28.63 -19.39
N VAL A 109 -21.87 27.32 -19.15
CA VAL A 109 -20.94 26.69 -18.21
C VAL A 109 -19.87 25.96 -19.01
N GLU A 110 -18.63 26.46 -18.96
CA GLU A 110 -17.52 25.91 -19.74
C GLU A 110 -16.97 24.63 -19.10
N ASP A 111 -16.06 23.97 -19.82
CA ASP A 111 -15.49 22.69 -19.39
C ASP A 111 -14.70 22.77 -18.08
N GLY A 112 -14.14 23.95 -17.77
CA GLY A 112 -13.47 24.26 -16.52
C GLY A 112 -14.40 24.70 -15.38
N TRP A 113 -15.72 24.54 -15.50
CA TRP A 113 -16.74 25.00 -14.53
C TRP A 113 -16.78 26.52 -14.33
N THR A 114 -16.27 27.27 -15.31
CA THR A 114 -16.40 28.73 -15.39
C THR A 114 -17.74 29.09 -16.02
N VAL A 115 -18.44 30.04 -15.41
CA VAL A 115 -19.74 30.53 -15.88
C VAL A 115 -19.53 31.84 -16.63
N ARG A 116 -20.14 31.97 -17.82
CA ARG A 116 -20.17 33.21 -18.59
C ARG A 116 -21.58 33.52 -19.09
N ALA A 117 -21.86 34.79 -19.36
CA ALA A 117 -23.13 35.20 -19.93
C ALA A 117 -23.22 34.74 -21.40
N ARG A 118 -24.38 34.25 -21.82
CA ARG A 118 -24.64 33.94 -23.23
C ARG A 118 -24.77 35.21 -24.07
N ASN A 119 -25.40 36.25 -23.51
CA ASN A 119 -25.50 37.57 -24.10
C ASN A 119 -24.94 38.61 -23.12
N ALA A 120 -23.76 39.16 -23.42
CA ALA A 120 -23.11 40.17 -22.57
C ALA A 120 -23.83 41.53 -22.56
N ALA A 121 -24.80 41.74 -23.46
CA ALA A 121 -25.61 42.96 -23.52
C ALA A 121 -26.88 42.91 -22.65
N ASP A 122 -27.14 41.80 -21.94
CA ASP A 122 -28.24 41.74 -20.96
C ASP A 122 -27.90 42.60 -19.74
N ASP A 123 -28.84 43.44 -19.30
CA ASP A 123 -28.62 44.44 -18.24
C ASP A 123 -28.26 43.79 -16.89
N ASP A 124 -28.62 42.52 -16.71
CA ASP A 124 -28.33 41.72 -15.50
C ASP A 124 -27.27 40.62 -15.73
N ALA A 125 -26.61 40.58 -16.89
CA ALA A 125 -25.67 39.52 -17.28
C ALA A 125 -24.60 39.24 -16.21
N GLN A 126 -24.00 40.29 -15.66
CA GLN A 126 -22.95 40.17 -14.64
C GLN A 126 -23.49 39.61 -13.32
N VAL A 127 -24.71 40.00 -12.95
CA VAL A 127 -25.36 39.50 -11.72
C VAL A 127 -25.68 38.02 -11.88
N LYS A 128 -26.28 37.62 -13.01
CA LYS A 128 -26.56 36.21 -13.32
C LYS A 128 -25.30 35.34 -13.27
N VAL A 129 -24.22 35.79 -13.93
CA VAL A 129 -22.94 35.07 -13.94
C VAL A 129 -22.38 34.92 -12.54
N ALA A 130 -22.35 35.98 -11.74
CA ALA A 130 -21.82 35.93 -10.38
C ALA A 130 -22.65 34.98 -9.48
N THR A 131 -23.98 35.03 -9.58
CA THR A 131 -24.87 34.12 -8.85
C THR A 131 -24.63 32.67 -9.23
N TRP A 132 -24.62 32.35 -10.53
CA TRP A 132 -24.45 30.98 -10.99
C TRP A 132 -23.03 30.45 -10.76
N GLN A 133 -21.99 31.29 -10.86
CA GLN A 133 -20.63 30.88 -10.53
C GLN A 133 -20.54 30.41 -9.07
N GLN A 134 -21.20 31.08 -8.13
CA GLN A 134 -21.23 30.64 -6.73
C GLN A 134 -21.96 29.30 -6.56
N VAL A 135 -23.07 29.09 -7.27
CA VAL A 135 -23.82 27.82 -7.24
C VAL A 135 -22.95 26.69 -7.77
N ILE A 136 -22.37 26.84 -8.97
CA ILE A 136 -21.49 25.84 -9.58
C ILE A 136 -20.30 25.52 -8.69
N SER A 137 -19.62 26.54 -8.14
CA SER A 137 -18.47 26.35 -7.25
C SER A 137 -18.83 25.55 -5.99
N ARG A 138 -20.03 25.75 -5.44
CA ARG A 138 -20.52 24.99 -4.27
C ARG A 138 -20.70 23.50 -4.60
N TYR A 139 -21.33 23.18 -5.72
CA TYR A 139 -21.57 21.79 -6.11
C TYR A 139 -20.29 21.08 -6.58
N LEU A 140 -19.36 21.81 -7.22
CA LEU A 140 -18.03 21.29 -7.52
C LEU A 140 -17.30 20.91 -6.23
N HIS A 141 -17.36 21.77 -5.22
CA HIS A 141 -16.76 21.47 -3.92
C HIS A 141 -17.40 20.24 -3.24
N GLN A 142 -18.71 20.04 -3.36
CA GLN A 142 -19.38 18.85 -2.84
C GLN A 142 -18.87 17.56 -3.52
N LEU A 143 -18.66 17.60 -4.84
CA LEU A 143 -18.08 16.48 -5.57
C LEU A 143 -16.64 16.18 -5.10
N GLU A 144 -15.82 17.21 -4.92
CA GLU A 144 -14.45 17.06 -4.38
C GLU A 144 -14.44 16.52 -2.94
N GLN A 145 -15.40 16.93 -2.11
CA GLN A 145 -15.57 16.41 -0.75
C GLN A 145 -15.99 14.93 -0.74
N ALA A 146 -16.87 14.52 -1.65
CA ALA A 146 -17.28 13.11 -1.79
C ALA A 146 -16.09 12.23 -2.20
N ASP A 147 -15.27 12.68 -3.15
CA ASP A 147 -14.03 12.02 -3.56
C ASP A 147 -13.06 11.83 -2.39
N ARG A 148 -12.77 12.92 -1.66
CA ARG A 148 -11.88 12.87 -0.50
C ARG A 148 -12.41 11.95 0.60
N THR A 149 -13.70 12.02 0.91
CA THR A 149 -14.33 11.16 1.94
C THR A 149 -14.23 9.69 1.53
N THR A 150 -14.50 9.38 0.27
CA THR A 150 -14.37 8.01 -0.28
C THR A 150 -12.95 7.47 -0.10
N SER A 151 -11.94 8.27 -0.47
CA SER A 151 -10.54 7.88 -0.31
C SER A 151 -10.19 7.61 1.16
N LEU A 152 -10.65 8.46 2.09
CA LEU A 152 -10.40 8.31 3.51
C LEU A 152 -11.12 7.08 4.10
N ASP A 153 -12.32 6.78 3.64
CA ASP A 153 -13.08 5.60 4.10
C ASP A 153 -12.43 4.29 3.67
N VAL A 154 -11.97 4.21 2.42
CA VAL A 154 -11.22 3.04 1.92
C VAL A 154 -9.90 2.91 2.68
N GLN A 155 -9.16 4.01 2.86
CA GLN A 155 -7.91 3.99 3.64
C GLN A 155 -8.13 3.55 5.08
N ARG A 156 -9.19 4.02 5.73
CA ARG A 156 -9.54 3.62 7.10
C ARG A 156 -9.78 2.13 7.21
N VAL A 157 -10.56 1.54 6.29
CA VAL A 157 -10.80 0.09 6.25
C VAL A 157 -9.48 -0.69 6.10
N LEU A 158 -8.59 -0.24 5.23
CA LEU A 158 -7.28 -0.86 5.04
C LEU A 158 -6.37 -0.72 6.29
N LEU A 159 -6.38 0.44 6.95
CA LEU A 159 -5.59 0.71 8.15
C LEU A 159 -6.10 -0.05 9.38
N GLU A 160 -7.41 -0.17 9.56
CA GLU A 160 -8.03 -0.94 10.65
C GLU A 160 -7.67 -2.44 10.54
N ALA A 161 -7.43 -2.95 9.33
CA ALA A 161 -6.99 -4.32 9.10
C ALA A 161 -5.48 -4.52 9.03
N ALA A 162 -4.66 -3.46 8.99
CA ALA A 162 -3.21 -3.59 8.95
C ALA A 162 -2.64 -4.45 10.11
N PRO A 163 -3.13 -4.35 11.37
CA PRO A 163 -2.65 -5.18 12.47
C PRO A 163 -2.95 -6.69 12.33
N SER A 164 -3.95 -7.07 11.53
CA SER A 164 -4.34 -8.47 11.33
C SER A 164 -3.67 -9.14 10.13
N LEU A 165 -3.04 -8.37 9.23
CA LEU A 165 -2.48 -8.88 7.98
C LEU A 165 -1.03 -9.36 8.07
N GLY A 166 -0.28 -9.03 9.11
CA GLY A 166 1.15 -9.34 9.17
C GLY A 166 1.93 -8.42 10.11
N PRO A 167 3.27 -8.53 10.15
CA PRO A 167 4.11 -7.83 11.12
C PRO A 167 3.81 -6.33 11.20
N HIS A 168 3.82 -5.82 12.43
CA HIS A 168 3.36 -4.48 12.83
C HIS A 168 3.92 -3.35 11.96
N LEU A 169 3.12 -2.90 11.00
CA LEU A 169 3.31 -1.64 10.31
C LEU A 169 2.86 -0.51 11.23
N VAL A 170 3.80 0.36 11.62
CA VAL A 170 3.49 1.63 12.27
C VAL A 170 3.84 2.73 11.27
N SER A 171 2.82 3.40 10.73
CA SER A 171 2.99 4.62 9.94
C SER A 171 2.91 5.81 10.89
N ASP A 172 3.92 6.68 10.86
CA ASP A 172 4.06 7.85 11.73
C ASP A 172 3.88 9.20 11.00
N GLY A 173 3.37 9.16 9.76
CA GLY A 173 3.01 10.35 8.98
C GLY A 173 4.21 10.93 8.24
N GLY A 174 4.50 10.38 7.06
CA GLY A 174 5.70 10.68 6.24
C GLY A 174 6.73 9.55 6.24
N GLY A 175 6.39 8.36 6.73
CA GLY A 175 7.33 7.25 6.87
C GLY A 175 6.66 5.94 7.33
N TYR A 176 7.46 4.88 7.40
CA TYR A 176 7.06 3.61 7.98
C TYR A 176 8.20 2.96 8.78
N THR A 177 7.82 2.26 9.86
CA THR A 177 8.68 1.29 10.53
C THR A 177 8.13 -0.11 10.26
N LEU A 178 8.97 -0.99 9.71
CA LEU A 178 8.64 -2.38 9.46
C LEU A 178 9.56 -3.28 10.27
N GLN A 179 8.98 -4.06 11.19
CA GLN A 179 9.71 -5.06 11.97
C GLN A 179 9.45 -6.45 11.43
N LEU A 180 10.44 -7.01 10.74
CA LEU A 180 10.40 -8.37 10.22
C LEU A 180 11.07 -9.34 11.19
N LYS A 181 10.42 -10.48 11.39
CA LYS A 181 10.96 -11.60 12.15
C LYS A 181 11.41 -12.68 11.18
N SER A 182 12.56 -13.27 11.45
CA SER A 182 13.09 -14.43 10.70
C SER A 182 12.18 -15.68 10.81
N LYS A 183 11.25 -15.70 11.78
CA LYS A 183 10.36 -16.84 12.09
C LYS A 183 8.90 -16.59 11.70
N GLY A 184 8.33 -17.49 10.90
CA GLY A 184 6.98 -18.03 11.16
C GLY A 184 7.12 -19.30 12.02
N GLU A 185 6.13 -19.69 12.82
CA GLU A 185 6.20 -20.69 13.93
C GLU A 185 7.01 -21.99 13.68
N HIS A 186 7.33 -22.37 12.43
CA HIS A 186 8.02 -23.61 12.05
C HIS A 186 9.25 -23.46 11.12
N GLY A 187 9.91 -22.29 11.06
CA GLY A 187 11.20 -22.12 10.34
C GLY A 187 12.40 -22.79 11.04
N PRO A 188 13.55 -22.98 10.34
CA PRO A 188 14.79 -23.44 10.95
C PRO A 188 15.19 -22.55 12.14
N ASP A 189 15.85 -23.12 13.14
CA ASP A 189 16.29 -22.38 14.32
C ASP A 189 17.35 -21.35 13.91
N THR A 190 16.99 -20.06 13.98
CA THR A 190 17.88 -18.93 13.65
C THR A 190 18.48 -18.31 14.90
N SER A 191 18.37 -18.94 16.07
CA SER A 191 18.89 -18.37 17.34
C SER A 191 20.41 -18.20 17.33
N ASP A 192 21.12 -18.95 16.48
CA ASP A 192 22.57 -18.84 16.29
C ASP A 192 22.99 -17.82 15.21
N ILE A 193 22.04 -17.23 14.47
CA ILE A 193 22.34 -16.24 13.41
C ILE A 193 22.30 -14.84 14.05
N GLY A 194 23.43 -14.14 14.05
CA GLY A 194 23.54 -12.78 14.56
C GLY A 194 23.81 -11.71 13.50
N PRO A 195 23.75 -10.42 13.89
CA PRO A 195 24.04 -9.30 12.99
C PRO A 195 25.42 -9.38 12.34
N ARG A 196 26.41 -9.93 13.05
CA ARG A 196 27.74 -10.20 12.51
C ARG A 196 27.74 -11.18 11.33
N ASP A 197 26.93 -12.24 11.39
CA ASP A 197 26.84 -13.22 10.31
C ASP A 197 26.17 -12.60 9.07
N VAL A 198 25.16 -11.76 9.29
CA VAL A 198 24.52 -10.96 8.25
C VAL A 198 25.53 -10.02 7.58
N ALA A 199 26.33 -9.31 8.37
CA ALA A 199 27.37 -8.42 7.86
C ALA A 199 28.37 -9.21 6.99
N ALA A 200 28.86 -10.35 7.49
CA ALA A 200 29.80 -11.20 6.76
C ALA A 200 29.24 -11.67 5.40
N LEU A 201 27.97 -12.12 5.36
CA LEU A 201 27.31 -12.51 4.12
C LEU A 201 27.19 -11.35 3.12
N LEU A 202 26.74 -10.19 3.59
CA LEU A 202 26.54 -9.04 2.71
C LEU A 202 27.86 -8.47 2.21
N ARG A 203 28.95 -8.62 2.97
CA ARG A 203 30.33 -8.31 2.54
C ARG A 203 30.84 -9.28 1.48
N GLU A 204 30.44 -10.56 1.54
CA GLU A 204 30.81 -11.55 0.53
C GLU A 204 30.14 -11.28 -0.82
N CYS A 205 28.83 -11.00 -0.81
CA CYS A 205 28.09 -10.65 -2.01
C CYS A 205 26.79 -9.87 -1.69
N PHE A 206 26.82 -8.55 -1.77
CA PHE A 206 25.68 -7.70 -1.41
C PHE A 206 24.46 -7.99 -2.28
N ASN A 207 24.59 -7.90 -3.61
CA ASN A 207 23.47 -8.15 -4.54
C ASN A 207 23.05 -9.62 -4.69
N CYS A 208 23.77 -10.57 -4.07
CA CYS A 208 23.28 -11.95 -3.97
C CYS A 208 22.09 -12.04 -2.99
N TYR A 209 22.03 -11.13 -2.01
CA TYR A 209 21.03 -11.16 -0.95
C TYR A 209 20.11 -9.95 -0.96
N PHE A 210 20.63 -8.77 -1.30
CA PHE A 210 19.86 -7.53 -1.39
C PHE A 210 18.97 -7.55 -2.65
N PRO A 211 17.63 -7.55 -2.50
CA PRO A 211 16.71 -7.92 -3.56
C PRO A 211 16.29 -6.76 -4.46
N VAL A 212 17.20 -5.80 -4.70
CA VAL A 212 16.94 -4.61 -5.51
C VAL A 212 17.90 -4.57 -6.68
N GLU A 213 17.36 -4.37 -7.89
CA GLU A 213 18.17 -4.27 -9.10
C GLU A 213 19.09 -3.05 -9.04
N GLY A 214 20.27 -3.14 -9.66
CA GLY A 214 21.28 -2.09 -9.65
C GLY A 214 22.22 -2.14 -8.45
N ALA A 215 21.97 -3.01 -7.47
CA ALA A 215 22.87 -3.23 -6.34
C ALA A 215 24.23 -3.83 -6.81
N PRO A 216 25.37 -3.31 -6.31
CA PRO A 216 26.68 -3.84 -6.62
C PRO A 216 26.90 -5.22 -5.98
N LYS A 217 27.85 -5.98 -6.53
CA LYS A 217 28.26 -7.25 -5.94
C LYS A 217 28.99 -7.03 -4.61
N GLU A 218 29.88 -6.07 -4.58
CA GLU A 218 30.60 -5.68 -3.36
C GLU A 218 29.67 -4.84 -2.48
N PHE A 219 29.78 -4.99 -1.16
CA PHE A 219 29.04 -4.14 -0.24
C PHE A 219 29.51 -2.69 -0.37
N PRO A 220 28.59 -1.71 -0.54
CA PRO A 220 28.96 -0.33 -0.80
C PRO A 220 29.58 0.34 0.43
N ASP A 221 30.50 1.28 0.20
CA ASP A 221 31.08 2.13 1.24
C ASP A 221 30.22 3.39 1.46
N VAL A 222 30.39 4.03 2.63
CA VAL A 222 29.74 5.31 2.90
C VAL A 222 30.16 6.35 1.86
N GLY A 223 29.18 6.97 1.21
CA GLY A 223 29.37 7.90 0.11
C GLY A 223 29.16 7.31 -1.28
N ASP A 224 29.12 5.99 -1.43
CA ASP A 224 28.84 5.35 -2.72
C ASP A 224 27.40 5.64 -3.16
N GLU A 225 27.22 5.87 -4.45
CA GLU A 225 25.92 6.08 -5.09
C GLU A 225 25.50 4.82 -5.86
N LEU A 226 24.29 4.35 -5.60
CA LEU A 226 23.74 3.12 -6.16
C LEU A 226 22.56 3.47 -7.06
N PRO A 227 22.57 3.04 -8.35
CA PRO A 227 21.49 3.29 -9.28
C PRO A 227 20.39 2.23 -9.11
N LEU A 228 19.77 2.18 -7.93
CA LEU A 228 18.81 1.12 -7.62
C LEU A 228 17.52 1.29 -8.40
N VAL A 229 16.89 0.16 -8.74
CA VAL A 229 15.59 0.08 -9.40
C VAL A 229 14.71 -0.91 -8.64
N ILE A 230 13.54 -0.46 -8.21
CA ILE A 230 12.55 -1.32 -7.55
C ILE A 230 11.54 -1.77 -8.60
N ASP A 231 11.49 -3.08 -8.86
CA ASP A 231 10.44 -3.68 -9.67
C ASP A 231 9.22 -3.97 -8.78
N ILE A 232 8.15 -3.19 -8.95
CA ILE A 232 6.92 -3.42 -8.20
C ILE A 232 6.09 -4.50 -8.90
N PRO A 233 5.61 -5.51 -8.16
CA PRO A 233 4.55 -6.39 -8.65
C PRO A 233 3.32 -5.60 -9.14
N ASP A 234 2.53 -6.21 -10.02
CA ASP A 234 1.20 -5.70 -10.44
C ASP A 234 1.16 -4.49 -11.40
N GLY A 235 2.20 -4.33 -12.24
CA GLY A 235 2.08 -3.56 -13.49
C GLY A 235 2.34 -2.05 -13.39
N MET A 236 2.87 -1.56 -12.27
CA MET A 236 3.37 -0.18 -12.15
C MET A 236 4.74 0.02 -12.82
N GLY A 237 5.42 -1.06 -13.18
CA GLY A 237 6.72 -1.03 -13.83
C GLY A 237 7.86 -0.65 -12.87
N PRO A 238 9.10 -0.60 -13.40
CA PRO A 238 10.27 -0.30 -12.59
C PRO A 238 10.28 1.16 -12.12
N MET A 239 10.50 1.37 -10.83
CA MET A 239 10.69 2.69 -10.23
C MET A 239 12.17 2.98 -9.98
N GLN A 240 12.60 4.20 -10.32
CA GLN A 240 13.94 4.66 -10.06
C GLN A 240 14.11 4.97 -8.57
N ALA A 241 15.13 4.37 -7.97
CA ALA A 241 15.47 4.54 -6.57
C ALA A 241 16.98 4.85 -6.40
N PRO A 242 17.56 5.83 -7.13
CA PRO A 242 18.97 6.18 -6.93
C PRO A 242 19.20 6.64 -5.50
N VAL A 243 20.19 6.05 -4.83
CA VAL A 243 20.50 6.35 -3.43
C VAL A 243 22.00 6.57 -3.22
N ARG A 244 22.35 7.17 -2.08
CA ARG A 244 23.73 7.21 -1.57
C ARG A 244 23.81 6.62 -0.18
N VAL A 245 24.87 5.88 0.12
CA VAL A 245 25.11 5.33 1.46
C VAL A 245 25.51 6.45 2.42
N THR A 246 24.80 6.59 3.53
CA THR A 246 25.07 7.63 4.54
C THR A 246 25.68 7.06 5.82
N GLU A 247 25.34 5.82 6.17
CA GLU A 247 25.77 5.19 7.41
C GLU A 247 25.99 3.69 7.18
N VAL A 248 27.04 3.14 7.80
CA VAL A 248 27.25 1.70 8.00
C VAL A 248 27.76 1.52 9.42
N VAL A 249 27.02 0.79 10.25
CA VAL A 249 27.38 0.41 11.60
C VAL A 249 27.55 -1.10 11.62
N GLU A 250 28.71 -1.56 12.07
CA GLU A 250 29.05 -2.98 12.12
C GLU A 250 29.76 -3.27 13.45
N THR A 251 29.08 -4.02 14.32
CA THR A 251 29.58 -4.52 15.60
C THR A 251 29.16 -5.99 15.76
N ASP A 252 29.62 -6.65 16.83
CA ASP A 252 29.23 -8.04 17.08
C ASP A 252 27.70 -8.20 17.31
N ASP A 253 27.05 -7.18 17.90
CA ASP A 253 25.64 -7.23 18.32
C ASP A 253 24.71 -6.35 17.48
N ASP A 254 25.26 -5.60 16.51
CA ASP A 254 24.52 -4.62 15.72
C ASP A 254 25.09 -4.51 14.31
N PHE A 255 24.22 -4.61 13.31
CA PHE A 255 24.56 -4.32 11.93
C PHE A 255 23.45 -3.46 11.32
N SER A 256 23.80 -2.23 10.92
CA SER A 256 22.87 -1.36 10.20
C SER A 256 23.54 -0.59 9.07
N PHE A 257 22.74 -0.21 8.08
CA PHE A 257 23.17 0.69 7.03
C PHE A 257 22.01 1.57 6.59
N GLU A 258 22.32 2.76 6.10
CA GLU A 258 21.35 3.77 5.71
C GLU A 258 21.65 4.29 4.30
N PHE A 259 20.57 4.52 3.57
CA PHE A 259 20.55 5.19 2.29
C PHE A 259 19.78 6.50 2.37
N VAL A 260 20.27 7.51 1.65
CA VAL A 260 19.51 8.72 1.31
C VAL A 260 19.15 8.71 -0.17
N GLY A 261 17.90 9.03 -0.49
CA GLY A 261 17.40 9.18 -1.85
C GLY A 261 18.08 10.36 -2.56
N LEU A 262 18.55 10.10 -3.78
CA LEU A 262 19.12 11.11 -4.68
C LEU A 262 18.03 11.72 -5.58
N GLU A 263 18.43 12.64 -6.45
CA GLU A 263 17.56 13.19 -7.49
C GLU A 263 16.91 12.06 -8.31
N ASN A 264 15.61 12.16 -8.55
CA ASN A 264 14.76 11.15 -9.20
C ASN A 264 14.48 9.88 -8.40
N HIS A 265 14.78 9.84 -7.09
CA HIS A 265 14.25 8.80 -6.22
C HIS A 265 12.72 8.89 -6.12
N PHE A 266 12.02 7.76 -6.26
CA PHE A 266 10.56 7.72 -6.29
C PHE A 266 9.89 8.23 -5.00
N ASP A 267 10.54 8.09 -3.84
CA ASP A 267 10.07 8.66 -2.56
C ASP A 267 10.47 10.15 -2.33
N GLY A 268 11.07 10.78 -3.34
CA GLY A 268 11.59 12.14 -3.31
C GLY A 268 13.06 12.23 -2.87
N GLU A 269 13.76 13.27 -3.35
CA GLU A 269 15.16 13.55 -2.98
C GLU A 269 15.27 13.87 -1.48
N GLY A 270 16.22 13.24 -0.80
CA GLY A 270 16.41 13.40 0.65
C GLY A 270 15.52 12.50 1.51
N SER A 271 14.69 11.65 0.91
CA SER A 271 14.09 10.49 1.61
C SER A 271 15.18 9.60 2.19
N THR A 272 14.89 8.87 3.26
CA THR A 272 15.86 7.95 3.89
C THR A 272 15.27 6.57 4.08
N VAL A 273 16.13 5.56 3.99
CA VAL A 273 15.81 4.19 4.41
C VAL A 273 16.99 3.60 5.17
N ARG A 274 16.72 3.11 6.39
CA ARG A 274 17.69 2.46 7.27
C ARG A 274 17.29 1.01 7.50
N PHE A 275 18.23 0.11 7.30
CA PHE A 275 18.11 -1.31 7.62
C PHE A 275 18.88 -1.57 8.90
N HIS A 276 18.25 -2.20 9.88
CA HIS A 276 18.85 -2.51 11.17
C HIS A 276 18.60 -3.97 11.54
N PHE A 277 19.67 -4.75 11.52
CA PHE A 277 19.69 -6.13 11.98
C PHE A 277 20.13 -6.18 13.45
N TRP A 278 19.32 -6.83 14.27
CA TRP A 278 19.59 -7.02 15.68
C TRP A 278 18.98 -8.34 16.16
N ASN A 279 19.51 -8.89 17.26
CA ASN A 279 18.95 -10.07 17.88
C ASN A 279 17.99 -9.68 19.02
N ASP A 280 16.74 -10.12 18.92
CA ASP A 280 15.86 -10.24 20.07
C ASP A 280 16.25 -11.49 20.87
N THR A 281 15.68 -11.71 22.06
CA THR A 281 16.07 -12.81 22.99
C THR A 281 16.07 -14.22 22.39
N GLU A 282 15.52 -14.42 21.19
CA GLU A 282 15.44 -15.74 20.53
C GLU A 282 15.74 -15.71 19.01
N GLN A 283 15.80 -14.55 18.35
CA GLN A 283 15.73 -14.48 16.87
C GLN A 283 16.38 -13.22 16.29
N LEU A 284 17.04 -13.38 15.13
CA LEU A 284 17.40 -12.27 14.25
C LEU A 284 16.15 -11.51 13.79
N ARG A 285 16.20 -10.18 13.91
CA ARG A 285 15.18 -9.24 13.44
C ARG A 285 15.79 -8.31 12.40
N LEU A 286 14.97 -7.91 11.44
CA LEU A 286 15.24 -6.78 10.56
C LEU A 286 14.24 -5.68 10.86
N ASN A 287 14.73 -4.53 11.26
CA ASN A 287 13.94 -3.31 11.33
C ASN A 287 14.26 -2.43 10.13
N VAL A 288 13.23 -1.97 9.43
CA VAL A 288 13.37 -1.02 8.32
C VAL A 288 12.67 0.26 8.70
N TYR A 289 13.42 1.36 8.74
CA TYR A 289 12.92 2.69 9.00
C TYR A 289 12.99 3.48 7.69
N ALA A 290 11.86 3.98 7.21
CA ALA A 290 11.82 4.80 6.02
C ALA A 290 11.13 6.14 6.30
N ASN A 291 11.67 7.21 5.74
CA ASN A 291 11.08 8.55 5.76
C ASN A 291 10.98 9.07 4.32
N THR A 292 9.77 9.37 3.87
CA THR A 292 9.47 9.85 2.52
C THR A 292 9.41 11.38 2.52
N THR A 293 9.75 12.00 1.38
CA THR A 293 9.75 13.47 1.25
C THR A 293 8.74 13.96 0.22
N ASP A 294 8.55 13.21 -0.87
CA ASP A 294 7.59 13.50 -1.94
C ASP A 294 7.21 12.20 -2.68
N ALA A 295 6.56 11.27 -1.98
CA ALA A 295 6.14 10.00 -2.58
C ALA A 295 4.87 10.21 -3.45
N PRO A 296 4.88 9.79 -4.73
CA PRO A 296 3.70 9.84 -5.60
C PRO A 296 2.64 8.80 -5.21
N VAL A 297 3.01 7.85 -4.32
CA VAL A 297 2.15 6.79 -3.81
C VAL A 297 1.87 6.99 -2.32
N PRO A 298 0.67 6.67 -1.82
CA PRO A 298 0.37 6.77 -0.40
C PRO A 298 1.29 5.89 0.47
N ASP A 299 1.60 6.35 1.69
CA ASP A 299 2.50 5.66 2.65
C ASP A 299 2.15 4.18 2.88
N TYR A 300 0.86 3.82 2.90
CA TYR A 300 0.43 2.42 3.09
C TYR A 300 0.86 1.51 1.93
N PHE A 301 0.89 2.04 0.70
CA PHE A 301 1.30 1.29 -0.49
C PHE A 301 2.82 1.06 -0.45
N ASN A 302 3.58 2.12 -0.12
CA ASN A 302 5.02 2.03 0.12
C ASN A 302 5.36 1.00 1.20
N ALA A 303 4.65 1.02 2.33
CA ALA A 303 4.82 0.06 3.41
C ALA A 303 4.55 -1.39 2.98
N ARG A 304 3.55 -1.63 2.11
CA ARG A 304 3.23 -2.97 1.62
C ARG A 304 4.26 -3.49 0.62
N VAL A 305 4.70 -2.66 -0.32
CA VAL A 305 5.79 -3.02 -1.24
C VAL A 305 7.07 -3.31 -0.45
N ALA A 306 7.37 -2.46 0.53
CA ALA A 306 8.48 -2.65 1.46
C ALA A 306 8.39 -3.97 2.23
N GLU A 307 7.21 -4.36 2.73
CA GLU A 307 7.02 -5.66 3.39
C GLU A 307 7.42 -6.84 2.50
N ILE A 308 7.04 -6.80 1.22
CA ILE A 308 7.35 -7.87 0.26
C ILE A 308 8.84 -7.90 -0.06
N VAL A 309 9.41 -6.74 -0.41
CA VAL A 309 10.81 -6.63 -0.84
C VAL A 309 11.74 -6.94 0.34
N TRP A 310 11.52 -6.33 1.50
CA TRP A 310 12.36 -6.53 2.68
C TRP A 310 12.11 -7.86 3.37
N GLY A 311 10.90 -8.42 3.25
CA GLY A 311 10.61 -9.81 3.62
C GLY A 311 11.49 -10.79 2.83
N ARG A 312 11.64 -10.58 1.52
CA ARG A 312 12.57 -11.35 0.67
C ARG A 312 14.02 -11.13 1.09
N PHE A 313 14.40 -9.89 1.42
CA PHE A 313 15.76 -9.58 1.87
C PHE A 313 16.13 -10.38 3.13
N LEU A 314 15.29 -10.33 4.16
CA LEU A 314 15.50 -11.08 5.39
C LEU A 314 15.53 -12.60 5.12
N GLY A 315 14.62 -13.09 4.26
CA GLY A 315 14.58 -14.50 3.86
C GLY A 315 15.86 -14.99 3.17
N ASN A 316 16.41 -14.17 2.27
CA ASN A 316 17.67 -14.47 1.56
C ASN A 316 18.84 -14.60 2.55
N VAL A 317 18.96 -13.66 3.48
CA VAL A 317 20.01 -13.64 4.50
C VAL A 317 19.89 -14.86 5.42
N VAL A 318 18.71 -15.09 6.00
CA VAL A 318 18.47 -16.22 6.91
C VAL A 318 18.74 -17.56 6.25
N SER A 319 18.31 -17.73 4.99
CA SER A 319 18.51 -18.99 4.26
C SER A 319 19.99 -19.26 3.98
N ALA A 320 20.80 -18.21 3.79
CA ALA A 320 22.22 -18.33 3.51
C ALA A 320 23.05 -18.54 4.78
N SER A 321 22.68 -17.93 5.91
CA SER A 321 23.37 -18.12 7.19
C SER A 321 23.16 -19.50 7.82
N ALA A 322 22.16 -20.26 7.36
CA ALA A 322 21.81 -21.58 7.90
C ALA A 322 22.70 -22.73 7.36
N TYR A 323 23.64 -22.45 6.45
CA TYR A 323 24.51 -23.44 5.78
C TYR A 323 25.97 -23.02 5.81
#